data_AF-A0A059X6R9-F1
#
_entry.id   AF-A0A059X6R9-F1
#
_cell.length_a   1.000
_cell.length_b   1.000
_cell.length_c   1.000
_cell.angle_alpha   90.00
_cell.angle_beta   90.00
_cell.angle_gamma   90.00
#
_symmetry.space_group_name_H-M   'P 1'
#
loop_
_entity.id
_entity.type
_entity.pdbx_description
1 polymer ?
#
loop_
_entity_poly.entity_id
_entity_poly.type
_entity_poly.pdbx_seq_one_letter_code
_entity_poly.pdbx_strand_id
1 'polypeptide(L)'
;MKLKLFQVDAFSQVPFHGNPAAVVPLDSWLPDEVMQNIALENNLAETAYFVPNGNGYDLRWFTPTIEMDLCGHATLASGFALFEILGTDQSILRFQTKSGELTVEKDGEKYVLDFPSRPGVAAEAPAGLIEAIGGKAERNFEVARLYAHLRHRG
;
A
#
# COMPACT_ATOMS: atom_id res chain seq x y z
N MET A 1 17.66 -11.89 -16.36
CA MET A 1 16.66 -10.80 -16.30
C MET A 1 17.21 -9.70 -15.39
N LYS A 2 17.02 -8.42 -15.73
CA LYS A 2 17.43 -7.29 -14.88
C LYS A 2 16.20 -6.44 -14.59
N LEU A 3 15.86 -6.26 -13.31
CA LEU A 3 14.71 -5.48 -12.86
C LEU A 3 15.18 -4.18 -12.21
N LYS A 4 14.35 -3.14 -12.29
CA LYS A 4 14.50 -1.94 -11.46
C LYS A 4 13.80 -2.21 -10.13
N LEU A 5 14.41 -1.77 -9.04
CA LEU A 5 13.83 -1.79 -7.71
C LEU A 5 14.07 -0.43 -7.07
N PHE A 6 12.99 0.15 -6.55
CA PHE A 6 13.04 1.36 -5.73
C PHE A 6 12.61 1.00 -4.32
N GLN A 7 13.34 1.46 -3.31
CA GLN A 7 12.88 1.43 -1.93
C GLN A 7 12.40 2.82 -1.57
N VAL A 8 11.15 2.93 -1.13
CA VAL A 8 10.48 4.19 -0.82
C VAL A 8 9.90 4.13 0.57
N ASP A 9 10.25 5.13 1.38
CA ASP A 9 9.77 5.31 2.74
C ASP A 9 8.46 6.12 2.73
N ALA A 10 7.32 5.43 2.70
CA ALA A 10 6.01 6.07 2.65
C ALA A 10 5.72 6.83 3.96
N PHE A 11 4.97 7.94 3.85
CA PHE A 11 4.64 8.84 4.96
C PHE A 11 5.86 9.51 5.62
N SER A 12 6.96 9.63 4.89
CA SER A 12 8.16 10.33 5.36
C SER A 12 8.68 11.32 4.30
N GLN A 13 9.34 12.37 4.78
CA GLN A 13 10.13 13.30 3.96
C GLN A 13 11.65 13.03 4.06
N VAL A 14 12.06 12.15 4.97
CA VAL A 14 13.47 11.80 5.22
C VAL A 14 13.66 10.28 5.23
N PRO A 15 14.81 9.77 4.79
CA PRO A 15 15.10 8.33 4.86
C PRO A 15 15.04 7.78 6.28
N PHE A 16 14.80 6.46 6.39
CA PHE A 16 14.78 5.69 7.63
C PHE A 16 13.62 6.02 8.59
N HIS A 17 12.56 6.64 8.07
CA HIS A 17 11.34 6.97 8.81
C HIS A 17 10.11 6.58 7.99
N GLY A 18 8.94 6.57 8.60
CA GLY A 18 7.72 6.15 7.90
C GLY A 18 7.66 4.63 7.71
N ASN A 19 7.02 4.18 6.63
CA ASN A 19 6.85 2.77 6.34
C ASN A 19 7.52 2.38 5.00
N PRO A 20 8.61 1.61 5.02
CA PRO A 20 9.35 1.25 3.81
C PRO A 20 8.59 0.24 2.96
N ALA A 21 8.57 0.48 1.64
CA ALA A 21 8.11 -0.48 0.65
C ALA A 21 9.12 -0.59 -0.50
N ALA A 22 9.29 -1.81 -1.02
CA ALA A 22 9.95 -2.00 -2.31
C ALA A 22 8.93 -1.81 -3.44
N VAL A 23 9.35 -1.20 -4.54
CA VAL A 23 8.54 -0.95 -5.74
C VAL A 23 9.31 -1.45 -6.96
N VAL A 24 8.70 -2.36 -7.70
CA VAL A 24 9.30 -3.03 -8.85
C VAL A 24 8.41 -2.78 -10.08
N PRO A 25 8.75 -1.79 -10.93
CA PRO A 25 8.08 -1.59 -12.21
C PRO A 25 8.35 -2.77 -13.16
N LEU A 26 7.32 -3.25 -13.83
CA LEU A 26 7.39 -4.36 -14.77
C LEU A 26 6.76 -3.98 -16.12
N ASP A 27 7.31 -4.50 -17.22
CA ASP A 27 6.70 -4.37 -18.55
C ASP A 27 5.58 -5.39 -18.78
N SER A 28 5.66 -6.53 -18.08
CA SER A 28 4.67 -7.60 -18.08
C SER A 28 4.78 -8.40 -16.78
N TRP A 29 3.71 -9.11 -16.40
CA TRP A 29 3.68 -9.88 -15.17
C TRP A 29 4.72 -11.01 -15.19
N LEU A 30 5.49 -11.07 -14.10
CA LEU A 30 6.31 -12.23 -13.79
C LEU A 30 5.44 -13.36 -13.24
N PRO A 31 5.92 -14.62 -13.24
CA PRO A 31 5.25 -15.69 -12.51
C PRO A 31 5.09 -15.33 -11.02
N ASP A 32 3.96 -15.70 -10.43
CA ASP A 32 3.62 -15.37 -9.04
C ASP A 32 4.69 -15.84 -8.05
N GLU A 33 5.26 -17.03 -8.25
CA GLU A 33 6.36 -17.56 -7.45
C GLU A 33 7.60 -16.67 -7.48
N VAL A 34 7.91 -16.06 -8.63
CA VAL A 34 9.05 -15.16 -8.78
C VAL A 34 8.80 -13.85 -8.02
N MET A 35 7.60 -13.27 -8.12
CA MET A 35 7.23 -12.07 -7.36
C MET A 35 7.21 -12.34 -5.85
N GLN A 36 6.73 -13.51 -5.43
CA GLN A 36 6.75 -13.91 -4.02
C GLN A 36 8.18 -14.09 -3.50
N ASN A 37 9.07 -14.73 -4.28
CA ASN A 37 10.47 -14.92 -3.90
C ASN A 37 11.24 -13.60 -3.85
N ILE A 38 10.98 -12.66 -4.76
CA ILE A 38 11.58 -11.31 -4.67
C ILE A 38 11.07 -10.58 -3.42
N ALA A 39 9.79 -10.69 -3.09
CA ALA A 39 9.23 -10.06 -1.89
C ALA A 39 9.83 -10.65 -0.60
N LEU A 40 10.03 -11.98 -0.59
CA LEU A 40 10.74 -12.68 0.48
C LEU A 40 12.19 -12.20 0.61
N GLU A 41 12.92 -12.09 -0.49
CA GLU A 41 14.32 -11.65 -0.51
C GLU A 41 14.46 -10.20 -0.03
N ASN A 42 13.55 -9.31 -0.43
CA ASN A 42 13.54 -7.91 0.03
C ASN A 42 13.31 -7.80 1.53
N ASN A 43 12.51 -8.72 2.10
CA ASN A 43 12.18 -8.80 3.53
C ASN A 43 11.70 -7.47 4.14
N LEU A 44 11.01 -6.66 3.33
CA LEU A 44 10.25 -5.49 3.78
C LEU A 44 8.82 -5.90 4.11
N ALA A 45 8.04 -4.99 4.71
CA ALA A 45 6.63 -5.24 4.99
C ALA A 45 5.90 -5.63 3.70
N GLU A 46 6.13 -4.88 2.61
CA GLU A 46 5.56 -5.17 1.29
C GLU A 46 6.53 -4.83 0.14
N THR A 47 6.44 -5.64 -0.91
CA THR A 47 6.93 -5.33 -2.26
C THR A 47 5.75 -5.13 -3.20
N ALA A 48 5.67 -3.95 -3.82
CA ALA A 48 4.70 -3.59 -4.84
C ALA A 48 5.25 -3.87 -6.24
N TYR A 49 4.41 -4.44 -7.10
CA TYR A 49 4.68 -4.64 -8.52
C TYR A 49 3.60 -3.98 -9.34
N PHE A 50 3.98 -3.24 -10.38
CA PHE A 50 3.00 -2.66 -11.29
C PHE A 50 3.36 -2.86 -12.76
N VAL A 51 2.32 -2.95 -13.60
CA VAL A 51 2.42 -3.10 -15.06
C VAL A 51 1.49 -2.06 -15.71
N PRO A 52 1.91 -1.33 -16.76
CA PRO A 52 1.02 -0.43 -17.50
C PRO A 52 -0.13 -1.19 -18.18
N ASN A 53 -1.38 -0.69 -18.07
CA ASN A 53 -2.58 -1.35 -18.63
C ASN A 53 -3.38 -0.47 -19.63
N GLY A 54 -2.70 0.47 -20.29
CA GLY A 54 -3.28 1.36 -21.31
C GLY A 54 -3.96 2.61 -20.74
N ASN A 55 -4.68 2.50 -19.63
CA ASN A 55 -5.38 3.62 -18.98
C ASN A 55 -4.84 3.95 -17.56
N GLY A 56 -3.72 3.34 -17.19
CA GLY A 56 -3.12 3.44 -15.86
C GLY A 56 -2.18 2.25 -15.66
N TYR A 57 -2.29 1.63 -14.49
CA TYR A 57 -1.45 0.50 -14.11
C TYR A 57 -2.28 -0.58 -13.43
N ASP A 58 -1.92 -1.83 -13.63
CA ASP A 58 -2.29 -2.90 -12.70
C ASP A 58 -1.27 -2.91 -11.55
N LEU A 59 -1.72 -3.19 -10.32
CA LEU A 59 -0.88 -3.14 -9.12
C LEU A 59 -1.16 -4.34 -8.21
N ARG A 60 -0.08 -4.99 -7.75
CA ARG A 60 -0.09 -6.13 -6.83
C ARG A 60 0.90 -5.89 -5.70
N TRP A 61 0.62 -6.44 -4.52
CA TRP A 61 1.50 -6.34 -3.35
C TRP A 61 1.73 -7.70 -2.73
N PHE A 62 2.97 -7.94 -2.34
CA PHE A 62 3.38 -9.16 -1.71
C PHE A 62 4.10 -8.82 -0.41
N THR A 63 3.67 -9.44 0.69
CA THR A 63 4.52 -9.57 1.88
C THR A 63 5.57 -10.65 1.61
N PRO A 64 6.51 -10.91 2.52
CA PRO A 64 7.44 -12.02 2.39
C PRO A 64 6.78 -13.40 2.26
N THR A 65 5.50 -13.54 2.65
CA THR A 65 4.84 -14.85 2.72
C THR A 65 3.60 -14.99 1.85
N ILE A 66 2.89 -13.90 1.53
CA ILE A 66 1.63 -13.94 0.79
C ILE A 66 1.41 -12.71 -0.10
N GLU A 67 0.56 -12.86 -1.10
CA GLU A 67 -0.03 -11.73 -1.83
C GLU A 67 -1.16 -11.10 -1.00
N MET A 68 -1.19 -9.76 -0.96
CA MET A 68 -2.22 -8.98 -0.27
C MET A 68 -3.24 -8.40 -1.26
N ASP A 69 -4.51 -8.36 -0.85
CA ASP A 69 -5.57 -7.76 -1.67
C ASP A 69 -5.56 -6.22 -1.67
N LEU A 70 -4.97 -5.61 -0.62
CA LEU A 70 -4.94 -4.16 -0.42
C LEU A 70 -3.76 -3.73 0.44
N CYS A 71 -2.98 -2.74 0.00
CA CYS A 71 -1.92 -2.13 0.80
C CYS A 71 -1.75 -0.63 0.53
N GLY A 72 -1.99 0.23 1.53
CA GLY A 72 -1.98 1.69 1.33
C GLY A 72 -0.61 2.32 1.14
N HIS A 73 0.33 2.05 2.06
CA HIS A 73 1.64 2.70 2.02
C HIS A 73 2.45 2.28 0.78
N ALA A 74 2.34 1.01 0.36
CA ALA A 74 2.99 0.51 -0.84
C ALA A 74 2.31 1.05 -2.14
N THR A 75 1.02 1.37 -2.10
CA THR A 75 0.36 2.13 -3.19
C THR A 75 0.89 3.55 -3.29
N LEU A 76 1.04 4.24 -2.15
CA LEU A 76 1.66 5.57 -2.09
C LEU A 76 3.11 5.55 -2.59
N ALA A 77 3.89 4.57 -2.17
CA ALA A 77 5.25 4.35 -2.65
C ALA A 77 5.31 4.16 -4.18
N SER A 78 4.38 3.37 -4.74
CA SER A 78 4.25 3.17 -6.19
C SER A 78 3.90 4.47 -6.92
N GLY A 79 2.99 5.27 -6.35
CA GLY A 79 2.66 6.59 -6.86
C GLY A 79 3.86 7.53 -6.85
N PHE A 80 4.58 7.63 -5.74
CA PHE A 80 5.82 8.41 -5.63
C PHE A 80 6.85 8.00 -6.68
N ALA A 81 7.08 6.70 -6.86
CA ALA A 81 8.03 6.20 -7.86
C ALA A 81 7.61 6.62 -9.29
N LEU A 82 6.33 6.57 -9.61
CA LEU A 82 5.80 7.00 -10.91
C LEU A 82 5.93 8.51 -11.12
N PHE A 83 5.57 9.32 -10.12
CA PHE A 83 5.63 10.78 -10.18
C PHE A 83 7.06 11.32 -10.21
N GLU A 84 7.91 10.92 -9.27
CA GLU A 84 9.19 11.60 -9.02
C GLU A 84 10.39 10.91 -9.66
N ILE A 85 10.35 9.58 -9.82
CA ILE A 85 11.49 8.81 -10.31
C ILE A 85 11.34 8.48 -11.79
N LEU A 86 10.16 8.03 -12.19
CA LEU A 86 9.86 7.65 -13.58
C LEU A 86 9.30 8.81 -14.41
N GLY A 87 8.81 9.87 -13.77
CA GLY A 87 8.44 11.13 -14.43
C GLY A 87 7.19 11.05 -15.31
N THR A 88 6.12 10.45 -14.80
CA THR A 88 4.81 10.46 -15.50
C THR A 88 4.20 11.86 -15.57
N ASP A 89 3.57 12.19 -16.71
CA ASP A 89 2.83 13.45 -16.91
C ASP A 89 1.37 13.38 -16.45
N GLN A 90 0.91 12.22 -15.98
CA GLN A 90 -0.45 12.06 -15.45
C GLN A 90 -0.62 12.86 -14.16
N SER A 91 -1.75 13.55 -13.97
CA SER A 91 -2.06 14.22 -12.70
C SER A 91 -2.62 13.27 -11.64
N ILE A 92 -3.30 12.20 -12.08
CA ILE A 92 -3.91 11.18 -11.24
C ILE A 92 -3.49 9.82 -11.79
N LEU A 93 -2.88 9.01 -10.93
CA LEU A 93 -2.55 7.62 -11.21
C LEU A 93 -3.74 6.74 -10.86
N ARG A 94 -4.09 5.82 -11.75
CA ARG A 94 -5.14 4.83 -11.54
C ARG A 94 -4.51 3.45 -11.48
N PHE A 95 -4.75 2.75 -10.38
CA PHE A 95 -4.27 1.40 -10.14
C PHE A 95 -5.44 0.42 -10.12
N GLN A 96 -5.44 -0.56 -11.01
CA GLN A 96 -6.37 -1.69 -10.96
C GLN A 96 -5.78 -2.79 -10.07
N THR A 97 -6.58 -3.24 -9.10
CA THR A 97 -6.12 -4.14 -8.02
C THR A 97 -7.18 -5.19 -7.75
N LYS A 98 -6.86 -6.23 -6.96
CA LYS A 98 -7.86 -7.23 -6.53
C LYS A 98 -9.01 -6.63 -5.72
N SER A 99 -8.77 -5.49 -5.06
CA SER A 99 -9.78 -4.77 -4.29
C SER A 99 -10.54 -3.69 -5.09
N GLY A 100 -10.31 -3.61 -6.41
CA GLY A 100 -10.88 -2.59 -7.29
C GLY A 100 -9.90 -1.47 -7.64
N GLU A 101 -10.41 -0.42 -8.26
CA GLU A 101 -9.61 0.75 -8.64
C GLU A 101 -9.21 1.56 -7.40
N LEU A 102 -7.92 1.92 -7.34
CA LEU A 102 -7.37 2.90 -6.40
C LEU A 102 -6.80 4.08 -7.19
N THR A 103 -6.84 5.27 -6.60
CA THR A 103 -6.22 6.45 -7.21
C THR A 103 -5.18 7.08 -6.30
N VAL A 104 -4.10 7.59 -6.90
CA VAL A 104 -3.11 8.44 -6.22
C VAL A 104 -2.98 9.74 -7.01
N GLU A 105 -3.25 10.85 -6.33
CA GLU A 105 -3.11 12.20 -6.87
C GLU A 105 -1.94 12.91 -6.19
N LYS A 106 -1.20 13.72 -6.95
CA LYS A 106 -0.19 14.62 -6.40
C LYS A 106 -0.82 15.99 -6.10
N ASP A 107 -0.89 16.34 -4.82
CA ASP A 107 -1.39 17.62 -4.30
C ASP A 107 -0.22 18.43 -3.72
N GLY A 108 0.48 19.17 -4.59
CA GLY A 108 1.72 19.87 -4.25
C GLY A 108 2.84 18.90 -3.89
N GLU A 109 3.31 18.94 -2.64
CA GLU A 109 4.33 18.02 -2.10
C GLU A 109 3.73 16.75 -1.48
N LYS A 110 2.41 16.61 -1.47
CA LYS A 110 1.70 15.48 -0.86
C LYS A 110 1.13 14.55 -1.92
N TYR A 111 0.91 13.31 -1.49
CA TYR A 111 0.24 12.29 -2.28
C TYR A 111 -1.05 11.90 -1.58
N VAL A 112 -2.15 11.96 -2.30
CA VAL A 112 -3.49 11.67 -1.80
C VAL A 112 -3.93 10.36 -2.41
N LEU A 113 -4.14 9.36 -1.56
CA LEU A 113 -4.73 8.07 -1.94
C LEU A 113 -6.27 8.19 -1.86
N ASP A 114 -7.03 7.36 -2.58
CA ASP A 114 -8.49 7.19 -2.39
C ASP A 114 -8.79 5.72 -2.01
N PHE A 115 -9.46 5.45 -0.88
CA PHE A 115 -9.90 4.10 -0.46
C PHE A 115 -11.40 4.09 -0.16
N PRO A 116 -12.05 2.93 -0.36
CA PRO A 116 -13.42 2.74 0.09
C PRO A 116 -13.55 2.97 1.61
N SER A 117 -14.47 3.86 1.99
CA SER A 117 -14.84 4.07 3.39
C SER A 117 -15.51 2.83 3.97
N ARG A 118 -15.05 2.40 5.15
CA ARG A 118 -15.65 1.33 5.95
C ARG A 118 -15.62 1.72 7.43
N PRO A 119 -16.69 2.33 7.96
CA PRO A 119 -16.72 2.75 9.36
C PRO A 119 -16.57 1.54 10.29
N GLY A 120 -15.88 1.75 11.40
CA GLY A 120 -15.77 0.75 12.45
C GLY A 120 -17.14 0.40 13.02
N VAL A 121 -17.30 -0.86 13.44
CA VAL A 121 -18.50 -1.31 14.15
C VAL A 121 -18.08 -1.72 15.55
N ALA A 122 -18.88 -1.33 16.55
CA ALA A 122 -18.67 -1.77 17.92
C ALA A 122 -18.62 -3.31 17.96
N ALA A 123 -17.63 -3.85 18.65
CA ALA A 123 -17.47 -5.29 18.78
C ALA A 123 -16.97 -5.62 20.18
N GLU A 124 -17.32 -6.82 20.65
CA GLU A 124 -16.77 -7.33 21.91
C GLU A 124 -15.28 -7.66 21.75
N ALA A 125 -14.49 -7.32 22.76
CA ALA A 125 -13.08 -7.67 22.77
C ALA A 125 -12.92 -9.20 22.83
N PRO A 126 -12.15 -9.81 21.91
CA PRO A 126 -11.77 -11.22 22.03
C PRO A 126 -11.12 -11.52 23.38
N ALA A 127 -11.36 -12.73 23.89
CA ALA A 127 -10.73 -13.17 25.14
C ALA A 127 -9.21 -13.03 25.08
N GLY A 128 -8.60 -12.43 26.11
CA GLY A 128 -7.16 -12.22 26.19
C GLY A 128 -6.63 -10.98 25.46
N LEU A 129 -7.45 -10.27 24.67
CA LEU A 129 -6.98 -9.08 23.93
C LEU A 129 -6.52 -7.97 24.87
N ILE A 130 -7.29 -7.69 25.92
CA ILE A 130 -7.02 -6.59 26.87
C ILE A 130 -5.71 -6.83 27.61
N GLU A 131 -5.47 -8.08 28.01
CA GLU A 131 -4.24 -8.51 28.66
C GLU A 131 -3.06 -8.41 27.69
N ALA A 132 -3.23 -8.85 26.44
CA ALA A 132 -2.18 -8.81 25.42
C ALA A 132 -1.71 -7.38 25.08
N ILE A 133 -2.60 -6.39 25.19
CA ILE A 133 -2.27 -4.97 24.94
C ILE A 133 -1.82 -4.22 26.21
N GLY A 134 -1.57 -4.91 27.33
CA GLY A 134 -1.01 -4.30 28.54
C GLY A 134 -2.02 -3.93 29.64
N GLY A 135 -3.25 -4.44 29.56
CA GLY A 135 -4.12 -4.56 30.73
C GLY A 135 -4.62 -3.24 31.32
N LYS A 136 -5.08 -2.30 30.50
CA LYS A 136 -5.93 -1.17 30.92
C LYS A 136 -6.82 -0.77 29.74
N ALA A 137 -8.08 -1.21 29.72
CA ALA A 137 -9.02 -0.72 28.72
C ALA A 137 -10.36 -0.36 29.37
N GLU A 138 -10.83 0.85 29.05
CA GLU A 138 -12.22 1.25 29.24
C GLU A 138 -13.12 0.48 28.26
N ARG A 139 -14.37 0.24 28.68
CA ARG A 139 -15.28 -0.83 28.20
C ARG A 139 -15.72 -0.79 26.73
N ASN A 140 -15.24 0.13 25.89
CA ASN A 140 -15.70 0.26 24.51
C ASN A 140 -14.51 0.19 23.54
N PHE A 141 -14.37 -0.96 22.86
CA PHE A 141 -13.48 -1.07 21.71
C PHE A 141 -14.32 -0.93 20.43
N GLU A 142 -13.93 -0.01 19.57
CA GLU A 142 -14.37 -0.03 18.17
C GLU A 142 -13.36 -0.82 17.37
N VAL A 143 -13.80 -1.92 16.75
CA VAL A 143 -12.96 -2.66 15.82
C VAL A 143 -13.02 -1.94 14.48
N ALA A 144 -12.04 -1.07 14.25
CA ALA A 144 -11.74 -0.56 12.93
C ALA A 144 -10.81 -1.56 12.24
N ARG A 145 -11.25 -2.19 11.13
CA ARG A 145 -10.30 -2.75 10.16
C ARG A 145 -9.65 -1.56 9.46
N LEU A 146 -8.54 -1.09 10.04
CA LEU A 146 -7.85 0.10 9.57
C LEU A 146 -7.18 -0.18 8.22
N TYR A 147 -7.82 0.28 7.15
CA TYR A 147 -7.15 0.66 5.91
C TYR A 147 -7.42 2.17 5.78
N ALA A 148 -6.38 2.94 5.43
CA ALA A 148 -6.25 4.38 5.68
C ALA A 148 -7.51 5.25 5.46
N HIS A 149 -7.57 6.36 6.19
CA HIS A 149 -8.64 7.35 6.09
C HIS A 149 -8.42 8.27 4.88
N LEU A 150 -9.36 8.32 3.93
CA LEU A 150 -9.33 9.24 2.80
C LEU A 150 -10.40 10.32 2.90
N ARG A 151 -10.12 11.45 2.25
CA ARG A 151 -10.98 12.64 2.19
C ARG A 151 -12.41 12.23 1.85
N HIS A 152 -13.34 12.50 2.76
CA HIS A 152 -14.74 12.66 2.39
C HIS A 152 -14.84 13.82 1.39
N ARG A 153 -15.26 13.54 0.16
CA ARG A 153 -15.81 14.59 -0.70
C ARG A 153 -17.12 15.06 -0.07
N GLY A 154 -17.07 16.23 0.56
CA GLY A 154 -18.25 17.07 0.80
C GLY A 154 -18.59 17.85 -0.46
#